data_AF-A0A2C9CNS8-F1
#
_entry.id   AF-A0A2C9CNS8-F1
#
_cell.length_a   1.000
_cell.length_b   1.000
_cell.length_c   1.000
_cell.angle_alpha   90.00
_cell.angle_beta   90.00
_cell.angle_gamma   90.00
#
_symmetry.space_group_name_H-M   'P 1'
#
loop_
_entity.id
_entity.type
_entity.pdbx_description
1 polymer ?
#
loop_
_entity_poly.entity_id
_entity_poly.type
_entity_poly.pdbx_seq_one_letter_code
_entity_poly.pdbx_strand_id
1 'polypeptide(L)'
;MIRAILVCLMVQGAAAQATPFEDALTQWLGGHDLPALQLIADAAAAGDVDARLFLGTVEHMGELHGDGGVAALDRAQRIALFRAPVGLSGTSWLDGLQGALPELIRDLDSVRTAPETVLGLDAMGETRLAREALRAQAKREYFDLVAASLTGVPHMAAVVAGRAPNAPDLPDVSAMNLSTNPDAVLPRAVCGADCGAQCLQQIVVAIGGHAGLMQLGSPITTLIPEDIWNDSTRAMMSVEGLARLRGQSLPACAN
;
A
#
# COMPACT_ATOMS: atom_id res chain seq x y z
N MET A 1 52.60 -46.87 -4.87
CA MET A 1 51.17 -46.98 -4.50
C MET A 1 50.79 -45.72 -3.72
N ILE A 2 50.32 -44.68 -4.39
CA ILE A 2 49.91 -43.42 -3.76
C ILE A 2 48.39 -43.33 -3.88
N ARG A 3 47.69 -43.44 -2.76
CA ARG A 3 46.24 -43.21 -2.64
C ARG A 3 46.03 -41.69 -2.58
N ALA A 4 45.42 -41.13 -3.62
CA ALA A 4 44.90 -39.77 -3.59
C ALA A 4 43.52 -39.79 -2.88
N ILE A 5 43.45 -39.16 -1.71
CA ILE A 5 42.20 -38.90 -0.99
C ILE A 5 41.64 -37.59 -1.56
N LEU A 6 40.53 -37.70 -2.28
CA LEU A 6 39.76 -36.54 -2.73
C LEU A 6 38.85 -36.11 -1.57
N VAL A 7 39.11 -34.95 -0.99
CA VAL A 7 38.25 -34.32 0.02
C VAL A 7 37.22 -33.46 -0.71
N CYS A 8 35.96 -33.89 -0.73
CA CYS A 8 34.84 -33.06 -1.15
C CYS A 8 34.49 -32.08 -0.02
N LEU A 9 34.90 -30.82 -0.15
CA LEU A 9 34.37 -29.71 0.64
C LEU A 9 32.95 -29.40 0.15
N MET A 10 31.94 -29.86 0.91
CA MET A 10 30.57 -29.40 0.74
C MET A 10 30.43 -28.04 1.41
N VAL A 11 30.34 -26.98 0.60
CA VAL A 11 29.91 -25.66 1.07
C VAL A 11 28.40 -25.72 1.26
N GLN A 12 27.98 -25.90 2.51
CA GLN A 12 26.58 -25.74 2.90
C GLN A 12 26.31 -24.23 3.00
N GLY A 13 25.59 -23.68 2.01
CA GLY A 13 25.01 -22.35 2.14
C GLY A 13 23.95 -22.38 3.23
N ALA A 14 24.19 -21.68 4.33
CA ALA A 14 23.16 -21.47 5.35
C ALA A 14 22.06 -20.60 4.73
N ALA A 15 20.85 -21.15 4.57
CA ALA A 15 19.68 -20.32 4.33
C ALA A 15 19.49 -19.41 5.55
N ALA A 16 19.48 -18.10 5.33
CA ALA A 16 19.11 -17.15 6.37
C ALA A 16 17.69 -17.49 6.84
N GLN A 17 17.50 -17.62 8.15
CA GLN A 17 16.17 -17.82 8.72
C GLN A 17 15.39 -16.50 8.59
N ALA A 18 14.13 -16.59 8.17
CA ALA A 18 13.26 -15.43 8.09
C ALA A 18 13.11 -14.78 9.47
N THR A 19 13.04 -13.46 9.50
CA THR A 19 12.80 -12.73 10.75
C THR A 19 11.34 -12.91 11.20
N PRO A 20 11.04 -12.71 12.50
CA PRO A 20 9.65 -12.72 12.97
C PRO A 20 8.75 -11.74 12.22
N PHE A 21 9.29 -10.59 11.79
CA PHE A 21 8.56 -9.64 10.95
C PHE A 21 8.26 -10.21 9.55
N GLU A 22 9.24 -10.81 8.87
CA GLU A 22 9.06 -11.39 7.53
C GLU A 22 8.02 -12.52 7.51
N ASP A 23 8.03 -13.39 8.53
CA ASP A 23 7.02 -14.45 8.68
C ASP A 23 5.61 -13.88 8.91
N ALA A 24 5.50 -12.82 9.73
CA ALA A 24 4.23 -12.15 9.98
C ALA A 24 3.75 -11.38 8.75
N LEU A 25 4.65 -10.71 8.02
CA LEU A 25 4.34 -10.02 6.77
C LEU A 25 3.82 -10.99 5.71
N THR A 26 4.46 -12.17 5.60
CA THR A 26 4.01 -13.26 4.73
C THR A 26 2.59 -13.72 5.07
N GLN A 27 2.29 -13.89 6.36
CA GLN A 27 0.94 -14.23 6.82
C GLN A 27 -0.07 -13.13 6.46
N TRP A 28 0.29 -11.86 6.65
CA TRP A 28 -0.58 -10.74 6.34
C TRP A 28 -0.88 -10.64 4.84
N LEU A 29 0.14 -10.83 3.99
CA LEU A 29 0.01 -10.92 2.52
C LEU A 29 -0.86 -12.10 2.10
N GLY A 30 -0.82 -13.21 2.84
CA GLY A 30 -1.69 -14.38 2.67
C GLY A 30 -3.13 -14.17 3.14
N GLY A 31 -3.50 -12.98 3.62
CA GLY A 31 -4.88 -12.68 4.06
C GLY A 31 -5.15 -12.90 5.55
N HIS A 32 -4.15 -13.27 6.36
CA HIS A 32 -4.31 -13.50 7.79
C HIS A 32 -4.31 -12.18 8.62
N ASP A 33 -5.31 -11.32 8.39
CA ASP A 33 -5.46 -9.94 8.93
C ASP A 33 -4.92 -9.70 10.36
N LEU A 34 -5.81 -9.76 11.35
CA LEU A 34 -5.53 -9.32 12.72
C LEU A 34 -4.43 -10.15 13.40
N PRO A 35 -4.38 -11.49 13.26
CA PRO A 35 -3.29 -12.28 13.83
C PRO A 35 -1.91 -11.85 13.31
N ALA A 36 -1.76 -11.61 12.01
CA ALA A 36 -0.49 -11.17 11.45
C ALA A 36 -0.12 -9.76 11.88
N LEU A 37 -1.09 -8.83 11.88
CA LEU A 37 -0.85 -7.46 12.36
C LEU A 37 -0.42 -7.43 13.84
N GLN A 38 -0.95 -8.33 14.67
CA GLN A 38 -0.53 -8.44 16.07
C GLN A 38 0.93 -8.91 16.19
N LEU A 39 1.35 -9.90 15.38
CA LEU A 39 2.74 -10.36 15.35
C LEU A 39 3.69 -9.25 14.85
N ILE A 40 3.26 -8.46 13.87
CA ILE A 40 4.02 -7.28 13.40
C ILE A 40 4.11 -6.23 14.52
N ALA A 41 3.04 -5.99 15.29
CA ALA A 41 3.08 -5.07 16.43
C ALA A 41 4.00 -5.55 17.54
N ASP A 42 4.05 -6.85 17.83
CA ASP A 42 4.99 -7.44 18.78
C ASP A 42 6.45 -7.25 18.30
N ALA A 43 6.72 -7.44 17.01
CA ALA A 43 8.03 -7.17 16.41
C ALA A 43 8.41 -5.68 16.49
N ALA A 44 7.47 -4.78 16.20
CA ALA A 44 7.65 -3.34 16.31
C ALA A 44 7.97 -2.91 17.75
N ALA A 45 7.28 -3.49 18.73
CA ALA A 45 7.54 -3.27 20.16
C ALA A 45 8.90 -3.84 20.60
N ALA A 46 9.38 -4.91 19.97
CA ALA A 46 10.72 -5.47 20.16
C ALA A 46 11.83 -4.63 19.50
N GLY A 47 11.49 -3.56 18.78
CA GLY A 47 12.44 -2.62 18.16
C GLY A 47 12.71 -2.88 16.68
N ASP A 48 11.96 -3.76 16.03
CA ASP A 48 12.06 -4.00 14.58
C ASP A 48 11.64 -2.74 13.81
N VAL A 49 12.56 -2.20 13.01
CA VAL A 49 12.37 -0.93 12.29
C VAL A 49 11.38 -1.09 11.14
N ASP A 50 11.41 -2.22 10.46
CA ASP A 50 10.56 -2.46 9.29
C ASP A 50 9.12 -2.74 9.73
N ALA A 51 8.93 -3.45 10.84
CA ALA A 51 7.62 -3.63 11.46
C ALA A 51 6.99 -2.28 11.86
N ARG A 52 7.79 -1.37 12.46
CA ARG A 52 7.34 -0.03 12.83
C ARG A 52 6.99 0.81 11.60
N LEU A 53 7.83 0.77 10.58
CA LEU A 53 7.61 1.48 9.32
C LEU A 53 6.35 0.99 8.62
N PHE A 54 6.15 -0.33 8.56
CA PHE A 54 4.97 -0.96 7.99
C PHE A 54 3.70 -0.55 8.74
N LEU A 55 3.64 -0.70 10.07
CA LEU A 55 2.44 -0.37 10.85
C LEU A 55 2.10 1.12 10.78
N GLY A 56 3.11 1.98 10.86
CA GLY A 56 2.93 3.42 10.72
C GLY A 56 2.40 3.82 9.34
N THR A 57 2.65 3.01 8.30
CA THR A 57 2.11 3.24 6.96
C THR A 57 0.68 2.70 6.82
N VAL A 58 0.44 1.46 7.27
CA VAL A 58 -0.86 0.78 7.15
C VAL A 58 -1.95 1.39 8.03
N GLU A 59 -1.60 2.06 9.14
CA GLU A 59 -2.56 2.76 10.02
C GLU A 59 -3.51 3.70 9.23
N HIS A 60 -3.02 4.32 8.16
CA HIS A 60 -3.72 5.36 7.39
C HIS A 60 -4.46 4.82 6.15
N MET A 61 -4.35 3.52 5.86
CA MET A 61 -4.90 2.88 4.66
C MET A 61 -6.12 2.01 5.01
N GLY A 62 -7.30 2.64 5.12
CA GLY A 62 -8.50 1.97 5.63
C GLY A 62 -8.95 0.73 4.83
N GLU A 63 -8.64 0.68 3.53
CA GLU A 63 -8.92 -0.46 2.65
C GLU A 63 -8.08 -1.70 3.00
N LEU A 64 -7.03 -1.54 3.80
CA LEU A 64 -6.15 -2.61 4.26
C LEU A 64 -6.54 -3.18 5.62
N HIS A 65 -7.60 -2.66 6.24
CA HIS A 65 -8.03 -3.04 7.59
C HIS A 65 -8.92 -4.30 7.62
N GLY A 66 -9.20 -4.89 6.45
CA GLY A 66 -9.97 -6.12 6.30
C GLY A 66 -11.43 -6.01 6.77
N ASP A 67 -12.19 -7.08 6.60
CA ASP A 67 -13.54 -7.18 7.17
C ASP A 67 -13.48 -7.86 8.54
N GLY A 68 -14.14 -7.28 9.54
CA GLY A 68 -14.27 -7.86 10.90
C GLY A 68 -12.99 -7.97 11.75
N GLY A 69 -11.79 -7.80 11.19
CA GLY A 69 -10.53 -7.82 11.92
C GLY A 69 -10.23 -6.48 12.60
N VAL A 70 -9.54 -5.59 11.90
CA VAL A 70 -9.19 -4.26 12.43
C VAL A 70 -10.42 -3.36 12.55
N ALA A 71 -11.37 -3.48 11.61
CA ALA A 71 -12.59 -2.67 11.61
C ALA A 71 -13.50 -2.94 12.83
N ALA A 72 -13.42 -4.11 13.45
CA ALA A 72 -14.20 -4.47 14.64
C ALA A 72 -13.52 -4.10 15.96
N LEU A 73 -12.25 -3.68 15.92
CA LEU A 73 -11.50 -3.31 17.11
C LEU A 73 -12.07 -2.02 17.72
N ASP A 74 -12.17 -2.00 19.04
CA ASP A 74 -12.43 -0.78 19.76
C ASP A 74 -11.23 0.18 19.70
N ARG A 75 -11.42 1.39 20.22
CA ARG A 75 -10.36 2.41 20.23
C ARG A 75 -9.09 1.94 20.95
N ALA A 76 -9.22 1.25 22.10
CA ALA A 76 -8.07 0.83 22.89
C ALA A 76 -7.27 -0.25 22.17
N GLN A 77 -7.97 -1.20 21.54
CA GLN A 77 -7.37 -2.25 20.73
C GLN A 77 -6.67 -1.69 19.50
N ARG A 78 -7.27 -0.71 18.80
CA ARG A 78 -6.62 -0.02 17.67
C ARG A 78 -5.36 0.73 18.10
N ILE A 79 -5.40 1.39 19.28
CA ILE A 79 -4.22 2.06 19.85
C ILE A 79 -3.13 1.02 20.14
N ALA A 80 -3.47 -0.10 20.78
CA ALA A 80 -2.49 -1.15 21.08
C ALA A 80 -1.84 -1.74 19.82
N LEU A 81 -2.56 -1.78 18.70
CA LEU A 81 -2.06 -2.29 17.42
C LEU A 81 -1.18 -1.28 16.67
N PHE A 82 -1.66 -0.05 16.50
CA PHE A 82 -1.04 0.93 15.60
C PHE A 82 -0.21 2.02 16.29
N ARG A 83 -0.09 2.00 17.62
CA ARG A 83 0.64 3.06 18.35
C ARG A 83 1.75 2.49 19.22
N ALA A 84 2.91 3.15 19.19
CA ALA A 84 3.98 2.86 20.13
C ALA A 84 3.54 3.20 21.57
N PRO A 85 3.88 2.38 22.58
CA PRO A 85 3.32 2.47 23.93
C PRO A 85 3.92 3.61 24.77
N VAL A 86 3.70 4.86 24.35
CA VAL A 86 4.15 6.08 25.02
C VAL A 86 2.95 6.98 25.36
N GLY A 87 2.73 7.25 26.64
CA GLY A 87 1.60 8.05 27.11
C GLY A 87 0.24 7.34 26.98
N LEU A 88 -0.87 8.07 27.21
CA LEU A 88 -2.22 7.49 27.26
C LEU A 88 -2.81 7.09 25.89
N SER A 89 -2.30 7.64 24.80
CA SER A 89 -2.82 7.40 23.43
C SER A 89 -1.79 6.80 22.49
N GLY A 90 -0.57 6.54 22.98
CA GLY A 90 0.55 6.13 22.15
C GLY A 90 0.99 7.20 21.14
N THR A 91 2.17 6.99 20.57
CA THR A 91 2.74 7.81 19.50
C THR A 91 2.73 7.03 18.18
N SER A 92 2.98 7.69 17.05
CA SER A 92 3.07 6.96 15.78
C SER A 92 4.23 5.96 15.85
N TRP A 93 4.09 4.80 15.23
CA TRP A 93 5.22 3.88 15.07
C TRP A 93 6.39 4.50 14.29
N LEU A 94 6.10 5.49 13.45
CA LEU A 94 7.10 6.27 12.72
C LEU A 94 7.93 7.18 13.63
N ASP A 95 7.46 7.55 14.82
CA ASP A 95 8.14 8.53 15.66
C ASP A 95 9.51 8.01 16.13
N GLY A 96 10.58 8.77 15.85
CA GLY A 96 11.95 8.40 16.18
C GLY A 96 12.64 7.49 15.16
N LEU A 97 11.93 6.99 14.13
CA LEU A 97 12.60 6.39 12.97
C LEU A 97 13.35 7.47 12.19
N GLN A 98 14.59 7.16 11.84
CA GLN A 98 15.50 8.03 11.10
C GLN A 98 15.53 7.65 9.62
N GLY A 99 15.86 8.62 8.76
CA GLY A 99 16.00 8.42 7.33
C GLY A 99 14.87 9.07 6.54
N ALA A 100 15.12 9.22 5.24
CA ALA A 100 14.26 10.01 4.37
C ALA A 100 12.86 9.40 4.21
N LEU A 101 12.73 8.08 4.05
CA LEU A 101 11.42 7.44 3.83
C LEU A 101 10.45 7.63 5.03
N PRO A 102 10.81 7.32 6.30
CA PRO A 102 9.95 7.64 7.44
C PRO A 102 9.59 9.12 7.56
N GLU A 103 10.50 10.03 7.21
CA GLU A 103 10.23 11.48 7.21
C GLU A 103 9.15 11.87 6.19
N LEU A 104 9.27 11.35 4.96
CA LEU A 104 8.30 11.60 3.89
C LEU A 104 6.93 11.00 4.21
N ILE A 105 6.88 9.79 4.78
CA ILE A 105 5.61 9.16 5.18
C ILE A 105 4.93 9.98 6.29
N ARG A 106 5.67 10.49 7.29
CA ARG A 106 5.11 11.38 8.31
C ARG A 106 4.52 12.67 7.71
N ASP A 107 5.11 13.20 6.63
CA ASP A 107 4.57 14.39 5.96
C ASP A 107 3.25 14.15 5.19
N LEU A 108 2.89 12.90 4.92
CA LEU A 108 1.56 12.57 4.35
C LEU A 108 0.42 13.00 5.29
N ASP A 109 0.66 12.97 6.60
CA ASP A 109 -0.30 13.40 7.61
C ASP A 109 -0.32 14.93 7.81
N SER A 110 0.66 15.65 7.29
CA SER A 110 0.67 17.11 7.31
C SER A 110 -0.57 17.63 6.59
N VAL A 111 -1.21 18.67 7.14
CA VAL A 111 -2.32 19.38 6.48
C VAL A 111 -1.89 19.81 5.08
N ARG A 112 -0.66 20.33 4.98
CA ARG A 112 -0.07 20.86 3.75
C ARG A 112 1.17 20.05 3.37
N THR A 113 0.96 18.81 2.91
CA THR A 113 2.00 17.90 2.40
C THR A 113 2.84 18.58 1.32
N ALA A 114 4.15 18.56 1.51
CA ALA A 114 5.11 19.29 0.69
C ALA A 114 5.25 18.68 -0.73
N PRO A 115 5.52 19.47 -1.78
CA PRO A 115 5.85 18.93 -3.10
C PRO A 115 7.05 17.99 -3.07
N GLU A 116 8.05 18.29 -2.24
CA GLU A 116 9.24 17.47 -2.01
C GLU A 116 8.89 16.07 -1.52
N THR A 117 7.76 15.91 -0.81
CA THR A 117 7.25 14.61 -0.38
C THR A 117 6.82 13.76 -1.57
N VAL A 118 6.11 14.35 -2.53
CA VAL A 118 5.72 13.66 -3.78
C VAL A 118 6.97 13.25 -4.56
N LEU A 119 7.91 14.18 -4.75
CA LEU A 119 9.13 13.94 -5.53
C LEU A 119 10.03 12.89 -4.86
N GLY A 120 10.19 12.96 -3.55
CA GLY A 120 11.02 12.03 -2.78
C GLY A 120 10.48 10.61 -2.81
N LEU A 121 9.16 10.44 -2.63
CA LEU A 121 8.51 9.13 -2.69
C LEU A 121 8.58 8.55 -4.10
N ASP A 122 8.32 9.34 -5.15
CA ASP A 122 8.45 8.88 -6.54
C ASP A 122 9.89 8.46 -6.86
N ALA A 123 10.89 9.24 -6.45
CA ALA A 123 12.30 8.91 -6.65
C ALA A 123 12.75 7.64 -5.91
N MET A 124 12.10 7.30 -4.79
CA MET A 124 12.33 6.05 -4.05
C MET A 124 11.57 4.85 -4.65
N GLY A 125 10.74 5.06 -5.67
CA GLY A 125 9.88 4.01 -6.22
C GLY A 125 8.62 3.74 -5.37
N GLU A 126 8.32 4.58 -4.38
CA GLU A 126 7.13 4.48 -3.53
C GLU A 126 5.90 5.05 -4.24
N THR A 127 5.56 4.47 -5.40
CA THR A 127 4.61 5.07 -6.35
C THR A 127 3.23 5.28 -5.72
N ARG A 128 2.70 4.33 -4.95
CA ARG A 128 1.40 4.51 -4.27
C ARG A 128 1.44 5.65 -3.28
N LEU A 129 2.46 5.73 -2.43
CA LEU A 129 2.60 6.80 -1.43
C LEU A 129 2.77 8.17 -2.10
N ALA A 130 3.52 8.25 -3.21
CA ALA A 130 3.63 9.47 -4.02
C ALA A 130 2.27 9.91 -4.60
N ARG A 131 1.47 8.95 -5.11
CA ARG A 131 0.09 9.23 -5.55
C ARG A 131 -0.76 9.73 -4.38
N GLU A 132 -0.67 9.11 -3.20
CA GLU A 132 -1.44 9.55 -2.03
C GLU A 132 -1.07 10.96 -1.57
N ALA A 133 0.22 11.30 -1.55
CA ALA A 133 0.69 12.67 -1.28
C ALA A 133 0.05 13.69 -2.23
N LEU A 134 0.10 13.40 -3.54
CA LEU A 134 -0.44 14.27 -4.57
C LEU A 134 -1.98 14.36 -4.51
N ARG A 135 -2.66 13.25 -4.23
CA ARG A 135 -4.11 13.22 -3.98
C ARG A 135 -4.49 14.02 -2.75
N ALA A 136 -3.69 13.98 -1.68
CA ALA A 136 -3.92 14.75 -0.47
C ALA A 136 -3.82 16.26 -0.73
N GLN A 137 -2.82 16.70 -1.50
CA GLN A 137 -2.70 18.10 -1.96
C GLN A 137 -3.96 18.53 -2.75
N ALA A 138 -4.38 17.73 -3.73
CA ALA A 138 -5.53 18.05 -4.58
C ALA A 138 -6.86 18.02 -3.82
N LYS A 139 -7.07 17.03 -2.94
CA LYS A 139 -8.28 16.89 -2.11
C LYS A 139 -8.48 18.07 -1.16
N ARG A 140 -7.38 18.71 -0.74
CA ARG A 140 -7.38 19.89 0.15
C ARG A 140 -7.28 21.21 -0.63
N GLU A 141 -7.39 21.16 -1.96
CA GLU A 141 -7.39 22.32 -2.86
C GLU A 141 -6.09 23.16 -2.82
N TYR A 142 -4.97 22.56 -2.42
CA TYR A 142 -3.65 23.20 -2.48
C TYR A 142 -3.06 23.09 -3.90
N PHE A 143 -3.72 23.74 -4.87
CA PHE A 143 -3.39 23.62 -6.29
C PHE A 143 -2.04 24.22 -6.67
N ASP A 144 -1.54 25.19 -5.89
CA ASP A 144 -0.18 25.68 -5.96
C ASP A 144 0.83 24.55 -5.73
N LEU A 145 0.57 23.70 -4.73
CA LEU A 145 1.41 22.55 -4.42
C LEU A 145 1.26 21.45 -5.46
N VAL A 146 0.04 21.17 -5.93
CA VAL A 146 -0.17 20.22 -7.04
C VAL A 146 0.63 20.63 -8.26
N ALA A 147 0.60 21.91 -8.65
CA ALA A 147 1.36 22.42 -9.80
C ALA A 147 2.88 22.30 -9.59
N ALA A 148 3.36 22.62 -8.39
CA ALA A 148 4.77 22.45 -8.03
C ALA A 148 5.21 20.98 -8.11
N SER A 149 4.43 20.05 -7.54
CA SER A 149 4.67 18.61 -7.60
C SER A 149 4.71 18.10 -9.05
N LEU A 150 3.71 18.44 -9.86
CA LEU A 150 3.61 18.00 -11.26
C LEU A 150 4.71 18.58 -12.17
N THR A 151 5.38 19.65 -11.77
CA THR A 151 6.58 20.13 -12.47
C THR A 151 7.72 19.12 -12.38
N GLY A 152 7.85 18.42 -11.25
CA GLY A 152 8.87 17.39 -11.05
C GLY A 152 8.43 15.98 -11.41
N VAL A 153 7.13 15.66 -11.31
CA VAL A 153 6.56 14.34 -11.66
C VAL A 153 5.42 14.45 -12.68
N PRO A 154 5.68 14.91 -13.92
CA PRO A 154 4.63 15.11 -14.92
C PRO A 154 3.90 13.82 -15.32
N HIS A 155 4.53 12.64 -15.16
CA HIS A 155 3.89 11.33 -15.39
C HIS A 155 2.73 11.06 -14.43
N MET A 156 2.66 11.75 -13.30
CA MET A 156 1.58 11.60 -12.31
C MET A 156 0.38 12.51 -12.55
N ALA A 157 0.31 13.26 -13.66
CA ALA A 157 -0.81 14.18 -13.93
C ALA A 157 -2.19 13.51 -13.87
N ALA A 158 -2.28 12.23 -14.26
CA ALA A 158 -3.52 11.46 -14.20
C ALA A 158 -4.04 11.26 -12.76
N VAL A 159 -3.18 11.30 -11.75
CA VAL A 159 -3.55 11.10 -10.33
C VAL A 159 -4.55 12.14 -9.83
N VAL A 160 -4.45 13.36 -10.37
CA VAL A 160 -5.30 14.51 -10.00
C VAL A 160 -6.30 14.87 -11.08
N ALA A 161 -6.55 13.97 -12.03
CA ALA A 161 -7.50 14.19 -13.11
C ALA A 161 -8.88 14.60 -12.59
N GLY A 162 -9.41 15.70 -13.12
CA GLY A 162 -10.68 16.31 -12.70
C GLY A 162 -10.68 16.91 -11.28
N ARG A 163 -9.52 17.05 -10.62
CA ARG A 163 -9.44 17.54 -9.23
C ARG A 163 -8.64 18.83 -9.06
N ALA A 164 -7.85 19.25 -10.04
CA ALA A 164 -7.07 20.49 -9.97
C ALA A 164 -7.24 21.33 -11.25
N PRO A 165 -7.06 22.65 -11.18
CA PRO A 165 -7.01 23.51 -12.36
C PRO A 165 -5.96 23.00 -13.35
N ASN A 166 -6.33 22.91 -14.63
CA ASN A 166 -5.48 22.40 -15.71
C ASN A 166 -5.04 20.93 -15.58
N ALA A 167 -5.59 20.18 -14.62
CA ALA A 167 -5.43 18.72 -14.63
C ALA A 167 -6.18 18.14 -15.84
N PRO A 168 -5.75 16.97 -16.34
CA PRO A 168 -6.52 16.24 -17.33
C PRO A 168 -7.97 16.03 -16.87
N ASP A 169 -8.90 15.94 -17.81
CA ASP A 169 -10.26 15.53 -17.50
C ASP A 169 -10.26 14.14 -16.85
N LEU A 170 -11.22 13.91 -15.94
CA LEU A 170 -11.39 12.59 -15.33
C LEU A 170 -11.66 11.58 -16.46
N PRO A 171 -10.82 10.55 -16.64
CA PRO A 171 -11.00 9.66 -17.76
C PRO A 171 -12.24 8.78 -17.55
N ASP A 172 -13.03 8.63 -18.62
CA ASP A 172 -14.21 7.78 -18.64
C ASP A 172 -13.79 6.31 -18.58
N VAL A 173 -14.15 5.64 -17.49
CA VAL A 173 -13.85 4.22 -17.26
C VAL A 173 -14.44 3.34 -18.35
N SER A 174 -15.58 3.73 -18.94
CA SER A 174 -16.20 2.97 -20.03
C SER A 174 -15.37 3.01 -21.33
N ALA A 175 -14.57 4.06 -21.51
CA ALA A 175 -13.66 4.24 -22.64
C ALA A 175 -12.25 3.69 -22.38
N MET A 176 -11.92 3.34 -21.13
CA MET A 176 -10.62 2.76 -20.78
C MET A 176 -10.51 1.31 -21.25
N ASN A 177 -9.37 0.96 -21.84
CA ASN A 177 -9.02 -0.45 -22.05
C ASN A 177 -8.45 -1.07 -20.76
N LEU A 178 -9.35 -1.43 -19.83
CA LEU A 178 -8.99 -2.00 -18.53
C LEU A 178 -8.27 -3.36 -18.62
N SER A 179 -8.38 -4.07 -19.76
CA SER A 179 -7.69 -5.35 -19.95
C SER A 179 -6.16 -5.21 -20.02
N THR A 180 -5.68 -4.06 -20.50
CA THR A 180 -4.24 -3.78 -20.66
C THR A 180 -3.76 -2.58 -19.84
N ASN A 181 -4.65 -1.89 -19.13
CA ASN A 181 -4.28 -0.73 -18.33
C ASN A 181 -3.39 -1.15 -17.14
N PRO A 182 -2.17 -0.61 -16.97
CA PRO A 182 -1.29 -0.97 -15.86
C PRO A 182 -1.90 -0.70 -14.48
N ASP A 183 -2.78 0.30 -14.34
CA ASP A 183 -3.40 0.63 -13.06
C ASP A 183 -4.53 -0.34 -12.66
N ALA A 184 -5.02 -1.14 -13.61
CA ALA A 184 -6.10 -2.10 -13.41
C ALA A 184 -5.62 -3.54 -13.10
N VAL A 185 -4.37 -3.73 -12.68
CA VAL A 185 -3.81 -5.06 -12.31
C VAL A 185 -4.67 -5.74 -11.25
N LEU A 186 -4.94 -5.09 -10.10
CA LEU A 186 -5.71 -5.71 -9.03
C LEU A 186 -7.19 -5.92 -9.39
N PRO A 187 -7.92 -4.97 -10.01
CA PRO A 187 -9.24 -5.23 -10.54
C PRO A 187 -9.31 -6.43 -11.49
N ARG A 188 -8.28 -6.63 -12.34
CA ARG A 188 -8.19 -7.82 -13.20
C ARG A 188 -7.97 -9.10 -12.39
N ALA A 189 -7.09 -9.07 -11.40
CA ALA A 189 -6.83 -10.22 -10.53
C ALA A 189 -8.10 -10.67 -9.80
N VAL A 190 -8.84 -9.72 -9.21
CA VAL A 190 -10.12 -9.97 -8.54
C VAL A 190 -11.20 -10.46 -9.51
N CYS A 191 -11.20 -9.96 -10.73
CA CYS A 191 -12.15 -10.44 -11.75
C CYS A 191 -11.81 -11.85 -12.28
N GLY A 192 -10.53 -12.21 -12.27
CA GLY A 192 -9.98 -13.49 -12.75
C GLY A 192 -9.96 -13.69 -14.26
N ALA A 193 -9.56 -14.90 -14.67
CA ALA A 193 -9.19 -15.21 -16.06
C ALA A 193 -10.36 -15.12 -17.07
N ASP A 194 -11.56 -15.47 -16.64
CA ASP A 194 -12.76 -15.48 -17.48
C ASP A 194 -13.55 -14.16 -17.41
N CYS A 195 -12.92 -13.10 -16.91
CA CYS A 195 -13.54 -11.80 -16.71
C CYS A 195 -13.99 -11.14 -18.02
N GLY A 196 -15.29 -10.85 -18.13
CA GLY A 196 -15.81 -9.98 -19.18
C GLY A 196 -15.47 -8.50 -18.93
N ALA A 197 -15.27 -7.72 -20.01
CA ALA A 197 -14.96 -6.29 -19.92
C ALA A 197 -15.98 -5.49 -19.09
N GLN A 198 -17.26 -5.86 -19.16
CA GLN A 198 -18.32 -5.23 -18.35
C GLN A 198 -18.15 -5.48 -16.86
N CYS A 199 -17.74 -6.69 -16.46
CA CYS A 199 -17.49 -7.00 -15.05
C CYS A 199 -16.33 -6.17 -14.52
N LEU A 200 -15.23 -6.11 -15.29
CA LEU A 200 -14.07 -5.30 -14.93
C LEU A 200 -14.42 -3.81 -14.77
N GLN A 201 -15.25 -3.27 -15.66
CA GLN A 201 -15.77 -1.91 -15.52
C GLN A 201 -16.59 -1.72 -14.24
N GLN A 202 -17.46 -2.68 -13.89
CA GLN A 202 -18.25 -2.64 -12.66
C GLN A 202 -17.38 -2.67 -11.40
N ILE A 203 -16.32 -3.49 -11.37
CA ILE A 203 -15.33 -3.51 -10.29
C ILE A 203 -14.66 -2.13 -10.15
N VAL A 204 -14.17 -1.56 -11.26
CA VAL A 204 -13.52 -0.25 -11.24
C VAL A 204 -14.47 0.86 -10.82
N VAL A 205 -15.73 0.83 -11.24
CA VAL A 205 -16.76 1.76 -10.76
C VAL A 205 -17.00 1.60 -9.25
N ALA A 206 -17.09 0.37 -8.73
CA ALA A 206 -17.33 0.10 -7.31
C ALA A 206 -16.23 0.70 -6.39
N ILE A 207 -14.98 0.72 -6.85
CA ILE A 207 -13.86 1.35 -6.11
C ILE A 207 -13.73 2.86 -6.34
N GLY A 208 -14.64 3.48 -7.11
CA GLY A 208 -14.68 4.92 -7.36
C GLY A 208 -13.99 5.36 -8.66
N GLY A 209 -13.95 4.51 -9.67
CA GLY A 209 -13.44 4.79 -11.00
C GLY A 209 -11.92 5.00 -11.02
N HIS A 210 -11.46 5.92 -11.86
CA HIS A 210 -10.04 6.28 -11.99
C HIS A 210 -9.39 6.64 -10.66
N ALA A 211 -10.07 7.45 -9.83
CA ALA A 211 -9.53 7.81 -8.52
C ALA A 211 -9.37 6.59 -7.59
N GLY A 212 -10.20 5.56 -7.76
CA GLY A 212 -10.08 4.26 -7.10
C GLY A 212 -8.81 3.53 -7.49
N LEU A 213 -8.54 3.42 -8.81
CA LEU A 213 -7.32 2.80 -9.35
C LEU A 213 -6.06 3.45 -8.76
N MET A 214 -6.04 4.78 -8.64
CA MET A 214 -4.90 5.52 -8.11
C MET A 214 -4.59 5.25 -6.62
N GLN A 215 -5.53 4.69 -5.85
CA GLN A 215 -5.32 4.33 -4.43
C GLN A 215 -4.74 2.93 -4.23
N LEU A 216 -4.84 2.07 -5.25
CA LEU A 216 -4.36 0.69 -5.19
C LEU A 216 -2.83 0.63 -5.42
N GLY A 217 -2.20 -0.46 -5.01
CA GLY A 217 -0.75 -0.71 -5.15
C GLY A 217 -0.10 -1.11 -3.83
N SER A 218 1.19 -1.40 -3.81
CA SER A 218 1.89 -1.77 -2.57
C SER A 218 1.81 -0.65 -1.53
N PRO A 219 1.48 -0.95 -0.26
CA PRO A 219 1.45 0.07 0.80
C PRO A 219 2.81 0.71 1.04
N ILE A 220 3.89 -0.07 0.87
CA ILE A 220 5.27 0.39 1.01
C ILE A 220 6.19 -0.54 0.21
N THR A 221 6.63 -0.05 -0.95
CA THR A 221 7.37 -0.80 -1.98
C THR A 221 8.72 -1.26 -1.46
N THR A 222 9.33 -0.47 -0.58
CA THR A 222 10.61 -0.80 0.07
C THR A 222 10.54 -2.10 0.87
N LEU A 223 9.40 -2.42 1.50
CA LEU A 223 9.22 -3.67 2.26
C LEU A 223 8.47 -4.74 1.46
N ILE A 224 7.58 -4.32 0.56
CA ILE A 224 6.72 -5.20 -0.23
C ILE A 224 6.83 -4.77 -1.69
N PRO A 225 7.71 -5.41 -2.48
CA PRO A 225 7.81 -5.14 -3.90
C PRO A 225 6.45 -5.23 -4.61
N GLU A 226 6.23 -4.39 -5.61
CA GLU A 226 4.92 -4.24 -6.27
C GLU A 226 4.43 -5.55 -6.92
N ASP A 227 5.34 -6.38 -7.44
CA ASP A 227 5.02 -7.72 -7.96
C ASP A 227 4.58 -8.68 -6.86
N ILE A 228 5.29 -8.72 -5.73
CA ILE A 228 4.90 -9.51 -4.55
C ILE A 228 3.55 -9.05 -3.99
N TRP A 229 3.30 -7.74 -3.96
CA TRP A 229 2.01 -7.20 -3.59
C TRP A 229 0.92 -7.67 -4.55
N ASN A 230 1.10 -7.49 -5.86
CA ASN A 230 0.10 -7.79 -6.87
C ASN A 230 -0.30 -9.28 -6.91
N ASP A 231 0.60 -10.17 -6.52
CA ASP A 231 0.34 -11.62 -6.44
C ASP A 231 -0.29 -12.06 -5.10
N SER A 232 -0.45 -11.14 -4.13
CA SER A 232 -0.91 -11.47 -2.79
C SER A 232 -2.43 -11.51 -2.65
N THR A 233 -2.92 -12.38 -1.76
CA THR A 233 -4.34 -12.41 -1.35
C THR A 233 -4.76 -11.07 -0.75
N ARG A 234 -3.88 -10.47 0.04
CA ARG A 234 -4.09 -9.15 0.65
C ARG A 234 -4.37 -8.05 -0.37
N ALA A 235 -3.65 -8.02 -1.48
CA ALA A 235 -3.86 -7.02 -2.52
C ALA A 235 -5.22 -7.17 -3.19
N MET A 236 -5.67 -8.40 -3.46
CA MET A 236 -7.01 -8.66 -3.96
C MET A 236 -8.08 -8.20 -2.96
N MET A 237 -7.92 -8.51 -1.67
CA MET A 237 -8.82 -8.04 -0.61
C MET A 237 -8.87 -6.50 -0.49
N SER A 238 -7.79 -5.79 -0.83
CA SER A 238 -7.78 -4.32 -0.79
C SER A 238 -8.75 -3.68 -1.79
N VAL A 239 -9.05 -4.35 -2.92
CA VAL A 239 -10.04 -3.89 -3.89
C VAL A 239 -11.45 -3.93 -3.27
N GLU A 240 -11.78 -5.03 -2.59
CA GLU A 240 -13.03 -5.16 -1.84
C GLU A 240 -13.10 -4.16 -0.68
N GLY A 241 -12.00 -4.00 0.07
CA GLY A 241 -11.88 -3.02 1.14
C GLY A 241 -12.17 -1.59 0.66
N LEU A 242 -11.64 -1.22 -0.51
CA LEU A 242 -11.85 0.10 -1.09
C LEU A 242 -13.29 0.31 -1.57
N ALA A 243 -13.92 -0.72 -2.15
CA ALA A 243 -15.35 -0.67 -2.50
C ALA A 243 -16.22 -0.49 -1.24
N ARG A 244 -15.90 -1.22 -0.17
CA ARG A 244 -16.62 -1.17 1.12
C ARG A 244 -16.52 0.21 1.77
N LEU A 245 -15.35 0.84 1.76
CA LEU A 245 -15.16 2.22 2.23
C LEU A 245 -16.05 3.23 1.48
N ARG A 246 -16.57 2.86 0.31
CA ARG A 246 -17.50 3.66 -0.50
C ARG A 246 -18.96 3.25 -0.35
N GLY A 247 -19.26 2.33 0.57
CA GLY A 247 -20.60 1.76 0.72
C GLY A 247 -21.02 0.94 -0.51
N GLN A 248 -20.06 0.42 -1.27
CA GLN A 248 -20.29 -0.46 -2.42
C GLN A 248 -19.86 -1.89 -2.07
N SER A 249 -20.43 -2.84 -2.79
CA SER A 249 -19.93 -4.22 -2.86
C SER A 249 -19.33 -4.45 -4.25
N LEU A 250 -18.40 -5.39 -4.35
CA LEU A 250 -17.97 -5.86 -5.67
C LEU A 250 -19.13 -6.57 -6.39
N PRO A 251 -19.19 -6.49 -7.73
CA PRO A 251 -20.25 -7.16 -8.49
C PRO A 251 -20.13 -8.68 -8.34
N ALA A 252 -21.27 -9.40 -8.47
CA ALA A 252 -21.33 -10.86 -8.33
C ALA A 252 -20.50 -11.64 -9.37
N CYS A 253 -19.95 -10.94 -10.38
CA CYS A 253 -19.06 -11.50 -11.38
C CYS A 253 -17.58 -11.42 -10.98
N ALA A 254 -17.24 -10.77 -9.86
CA ALA A 254 -15.92 -10.84 -9.24
C ALA A 254 -15.74 -12.23 -8.57
N ASN A 255 -14.51 -12.74 -8.58
CA ASN A 255 -14.16 -14.04 -7.98
C ASN A 255 -13.87 -13.94 -6.48
#